data_AF-A0A7J5ETS4-F1
#
_entry.id   AF-A0A7J5ETS4-F1
#
_cell.length_a   1.000
_cell.length_b   1.000
_cell.length_c   1.000
_cell.angle_alpha   90.00
_cell.angle_beta   90.00
_cell.angle_gamma   90.00
#
_symmetry.space_group_name_H-M   'P 1'
#
loop_
_entity.id
_entity.type
_entity.pdbx_description
1 polymer ?
#
loop_
_entity_poly.entity_id
_entity_poly.type
_entity_poly.pdbx_seq_one_letter_code
_entity_poly.pdbx_strand_id
1 'polypeptide(L)'
;MDFVELPVNQRAVRLNHAVEQTVNRAVRARDRLRARLGLRGRAADYDDVHYEFVGGANDEMRRKHYDKSLRLLWKAEAAAPWSTFRDLGPGERAISDMAEQSLTPAEREARAHIGTPEFRELLDRTYTPRQKQAIVNVLSAIGHGEAYAWLVSASNLRDVQSSGAKAAVTMQVVEEAKHFVVMRELVQAFGVPVPRQSAWEYLLLEGVLKADGLEKFYGMNVLVETIALSIFGALAHLPGLEILRLFHLDEARHTALPQNYFKEFPMTRRQQRSRRARRRRLGMALPTLPLVLLLEEDLAVLGIDAFDFAGSVLRKVSHLAERAGFLMPSPPDVMLGRFNAIFNAYCRLTRPGHQHRDFMSADTSRDAVVARVEHGIFAGVAVTG
;
A
#
# COMPACT_ATOMS: atom_id res chain seq x y z
N MET A 1 8.87 -31.35 33.79
CA MET A 1 10.02 -30.50 34.13
C MET A 1 9.78 -30.04 35.54
N ASP A 2 10.61 -30.49 36.48
CA ASP A 2 10.53 -30.02 37.87
C ASP A 2 11.58 -28.91 38.03
N PHE A 3 11.08 -27.71 38.31
CA PHE A 3 11.95 -26.59 38.57
C PHE A 3 12.54 -26.74 39.98
N VAL A 4 13.86 -26.67 40.09
CA VAL A 4 14.55 -26.62 41.39
C VAL A 4 14.64 -25.15 41.79
N GLU A 5 13.80 -24.73 42.73
CA GLU A 5 13.81 -23.37 43.25
C GLU A 5 15.07 -23.11 44.10
N LEU A 6 15.73 -21.98 43.87
CA LEU A 6 16.84 -21.53 44.69
C LEU A 6 16.33 -20.80 45.94
N PRO A 7 16.95 -21.01 47.12
CA PRO A 7 16.55 -20.31 48.34
C PRO A 7 16.85 -18.81 48.26
N VAL A 8 15.88 -17.98 48.67
CA VAL A 8 16.01 -16.52 48.69
C VAL A 8 15.75 -15.93 50.09
N ASN A 9 16.44 -14.84 50.43
CA ASN A 9 16.22 -14.13 51.69
C ASN A 9 14.93 -13.29 51.62
N GLN A 10 13.90 -13.73 52.35
CA GLN A 10 12.57 -13.11 52.35
C GLN A 10 12.55 -11.64 52.83
N ARG A 11 13.49 -11.23 53.70
CA ARG A 11 13.59 -9.81 54.11
C ARG A 11 14.14 -8.95 52.97
N ALA A 12 15.16 -9.44 52.28
CA ALA A 12 15.73 -8.76 51.12
C ALA A 12 14.70 -8.62 49.99
N VAL A 13 13.92 -9.69 49.72
CA VAL A 13 12.83 -9.67 48.73
C VAL A 13 11.79 -8.58 49.05
N ARG A 14 11.30 -8.51 50.30
CA ARG A 14 10.34 -7.47 50.71
C ARG A 14 10.91 -6.06 50.59
N LEU A 15 12.16 -5.86 51.01
CA LEU A 15 12.83 -4.56 50.89
C LEU A 15 12.96 -4.14 49.42
N ASN A 16 13.42 -5.05 48.56
CA ASN A 16 13.59 -4.80 47.13
C ASN A 16 12.26 -4.44 46.46
N HIS A 17 11.16 -5.15 46.78
CA HIS A 17 9.84 -4.79 46.27
C HIS A 17 9.35 -3.44 46.78
N ALA A 18 9.57 -3.10 48.04
CA ALA A 18 9.19 -1.78 48.58
C ALA A 18 9.99 -0.64 47.92
N VAL A 19 11.29 -0.84 47.70
CA VAL A 19 12.16 0.10 46.99
C VAL A 19 11.70 0.26 45.54
N GLU A 20 11.47 -0.85 44.82
CA GLU A 20 10.97 -0.83 43.44
C GLU A 20 9.65 -0.06 43.36
N GLN A 21 8.65 -0.39 44.18
CA GLN A 21 7.36 0.27 44.16
C GLN A 21 7.47 1.78 44.42
N THR A 22 8.35 2.17 45.33
CA THR A 22 8.58 3.59 45.66
C THR A 22 9.27 4.32 44.51
N VAL A 23 10.35 3.75 43.96
CA VAL A 23 11.09 4.31 42.82
C VAL A 23 10.20 4.38 41.59
N ASN A 24 9.44 3.33 41.30
CA ASN A 24 8.51 3.26 40.18
C ASN A 24 7.46 4.37 40.28
N ARG A 25 6.78 4.51 41.42
CA ARG A 25 5.83 5.60 41.65
C ARG A 25 6.46 6.98 41.44
N ALA A 26 7.67 7.20 41.94
CA ALA A 26 8.38 8.47 41.80
C ALA A 26 8.74 8.79 40.34
N VAL A 27 9.31 7.83 39.60
CA VAL A 27 9.66 7.99 38.18
C VAL A 27 8.41 8.24 37.33
N ARG A 28 7.32 7.50 37.57
CA ARG A 28 6.06 7.67 36.84
C ARG A 28 5.37 8.99 37.17
N ALA A 29 5.44 9.45 38.42
CA ALA A 29 4.94 10.77 38.81
C ALA A 29 5.72 11.88 38.10
N ARG A 30 7.06 11.75 38.04
CA ARG A 30 7.93 12.67 37.31
C ARG A 30 7.59 12.71 35.83
N ASP A 31 7.41 11.57 35.18
CA ASP A 31 7.08 11.52 33.75
C ASP A 31 5.71 12.15 33.45
N ARG A 32 4.69 11.90 34.29
CA ARG A 32 3.38 12.54 34.19
C ARG A 32 3.47 14.06 34.39
N LEU A 33 4.26 14.51 35.36
CA LEU A 33 4.46 15.94 35.61
C LEU A 33 5.16 16.61 34.41
N ARG A 34 6.24 16.01 33.89
CA ARG A 34 6.94 16.52 32.70
C ARG A 34 5.99 16.63 31.51
N ALA A 35 5.19 15.60 31.24
CA ALA A 35 4.19 15.63 30.17
C ALA A 35 3.16 16.77 30.34
N ARG A 36 2.65 16.99 31.57
CA ARG A 36 1.73 18.09 31.88
C ARG A 36 2.34 19.47 31.69
N LEU A 37 3.65 19.61 31.93
CA LEU A 37 4.39 20.86 31.74
C LEU A 37 4.82 21.09 30.28
N GLY A 38 4.38 20.25 29.34
CA GLY A 38 4.79 20.34 27.93
C GLY A 38 6.25 19.92 27.68
N LEU A 39 6.92 19.34 28.68
CA LEU A 39 8.24 18.74 28.53
C LEU A 39 8.07 17.28 28.08
N ARG A 40 9.13 16.70 27.50
CA ARG A 40 9.14 15.28 27.12
C ARG A 40 9.00 14.40 28.38
N GLY A 41 7.83 13.77 28.55
CA GLY A 41 7.56 12.75 29.57
C GLY A 41 8.07 11.37 29.16
N ARG A 42 7.33 10.31 29.48
CA ARG A 42 7.65 8.94 29.02
C ARG A 42 7.67 8.91 27.49
N ALA A 43 8.75 8.37 26.93
CA ALA A 43 8.93 8.27 25.48
C ALA A 43 8.37 6.97 24.87
N ALA A 44 8.31 5.89 25.65
CA ALA A 44 7.77 4.62 25.18
C ALA A 44 6.25 4.70 25.00
N ASP A 45 5.75 4.04 23.94
CA ASP A 45 4.36 4.12 23.48
C ASP A 45 3.69 2.73 23.36
N TYR A 46 3.91 1.90 24.39
CA TYR A 46 3.15 0.68 24.66
C TYR A 46 2.60 0.68 26.10
N ASP A 47 1.56 -0.12 26.40
CA ASP A 47 1.04 -0.28 27.76
C ASP A 47 1.96 -1.21 28.55
N ASP A 48 2.80 -0.64 29.41
CA ASP A 48 3.73 -1.39 30.24
C ASP A 48 3.16 -1.83 31.59
N VAL A 49 1.92 -1.44 31.91
CA VAL A 49 1.24 -1.88 33.14
C VAL A 49 0.59 -3.23 32.89
N HIS A 50 -0.08 -3.38 31.75
CA HIS A 50 -0.81 -4.61 31.39
C HIS A 50 -0.08 -5.45 30.33
N TYR A 51 1.03 -4.94 29.78
CA TYR A 51 1.74 -5.56 28.66
C TYR A 51 0.83 -5.69 27.41
N GLU A 52 0.08 -4.63 27.11
CA GLU A 52 -0.88 -4.57 26.02
C GLU A 52 -0.54 -3.49 24.98
N PHE A 53 -1.27 -3.52 23.86
CA PHE A 53 -1.21 -2.46 22.86
C PHE A 53 -1.91 -1.19 23.33
N VAL A 54 -1.34 -0.03 23.01
CA VAL A 54 -1.98 1.26 23.29
C VAL A 54 -3.22 1.38 22.40
N GLY A 55 -4.41 1.30 22.99
CA GLY A 55 -5.69 1.08 22.29
C GLY A 55 -6.55 -0.03 22.91
N GLY A 56 -5.96 -0.83 23.82
CA GLY A 56 -6.61 -1.91 24.55
C GLY A 56 -6.68 -3.23 23.77
N ALA A 57 -7.18 -4.30 24.40
CA ALA A 57 -7.29 -5.65 23.82
C ALA A 57 -8.00 -5.76 22.44
N ASN A 58 -8.77 -4.73 22.05
CA ASN A 58 -9.51 -4.68 20.77
C ASN A 58 -8.67 -4.21 19.56
N ASP A 59 -7.62 -3.42 19.77
CA ASP A 59 -6.64 -2.89 18.80
C ASP A 59 -6.98 -3.10 17.31
N GLU A 60 -7.74 -2.16 16.72
CA GLU A 60 -8.21 -2.31 15.34
C GLU A 60 -7.04 -2.28 14.36
N MET A 61 -6.03 -1.44 14.63
CA MET A 61 -4.84 -1.33 13.77
C MET A 61 -4.10 -2.66 13.69
N ARG A 62 -3.81 -3.31 14.83
CA ARG A 62 -3.20 -4.63 14.83
C ARG A 62 -4.08 -5.66 14.13
N ARG A 63 -5.37 -5.75 14.46
CA ARG A 63 -6.23 -6.82 13.90
C ARG A 63 -6.47 -6.66 12.40
N LYS A 64 -6.71 -5.44 11.92
CA LYS A 64 -7.07 -5.16 10.52
C LYS A 64 -5.87 -5.09 9.59
N HIS A 65 -4.70 -4.69 10.10
CA HIS A 65 -3.48 -4.59 9.32
C HIS A 65 -2.47 -5.66 9.73
N TYR A 66 -1.93 -5.63 10.95
CA TYR A 66 -0.87 -6.57 11.36
C TYR A 66 -1.28 -8.05 11.26
N ASP A 67 -2.31 -8.48 12.00
CA ASP A 67 -2.77 -9.87 12.03
C ASP A 67 -3.28 -10.31 10.65
N LYS A 68 -3.85 -9.38 9.87
CA LYS A 68 -4.35 -9.68 8.53
C LYS A 68 -3.20 -9.86 7.54
N SER A 69 -2.21 -8.96 7.56
CA SER A 69 -0.98 -9.07 6.76
C SER A 69 -0.22 -10.34 7.11
N LEU A 70 -0.10 -10.72 8.38
CA LEU A 70 0.53 -12.00 8.76
C LEU A 70 -0.19 -13.22 8.18
N ARG A 71 -1.53 -13.24 8.21
CA ARG A 71 -2.32 -14.33 7.64
C ARG A 71 -2.24 -14.41 6.12
N LEU A 72 -2.02 -13.26 5.48
CA LEU A 72 -1.92 -13.13 4.02
C LEU A 72 -0.48 -13.06 3.54
N LEU A 73 0.49 -13.21 4.44
CA LEU A 73 1.90 -13.07 4.12
C LEU A 73 2.28 -14.17 3.13
N TRP A 74 2.66 -13.74 1.94
CA TRP A 74 3.07 -14.63 0.86
C TRP A 74 4.58 -14.59 0.68
N LYS A 75 5.14 -15.74 0.33
CA LYS A 75 6.58 -15.93 0.04
C LYS A 75 6.84 -15.69 -1.43
N ALA A 76 7.84 -14.87 -1.74
CA ALA A 76 8.16 -14.52 -3.10
C ALA A 76 8.66 -15.72 -3.90
N GLU A 77 9.46 -16.60 -3.30
CA GLU A 77 9.96 -17.81 -3.95
C GLU A 77 8.81 -18.75 -4.38
N ALA A 78 7.73 -18.82 -3.60
CA ALA A 78 6.56 -19.64 -3.91
C ALA A 78 5.61 -18.98 -4.92
N ALA A 79 5.43 -17.65 -4.83
CA ALA A 79 4.46 -16.92 -5.67
C ALA A 79 5.03 -16.45 -7.01
N ALA A 80 6.33 -16.23 -7.08
CA ALA A 80 7.08 -15.82 -8.27
C ALA A 80 8.31 -16.75 -8.43
N PRO A 81 8.11 -18.04 -8.76
CA PRO A 81 9.20 -19.02 -8.82
C PRO A 81 10.27 -18.68 -9.88
N TRP A 82 9.89 -17.91 -10.91
CA TRP A 82 10.77 -17.34 -11.93
C TRP A 82 11.71 -16.25 -11.39
N SER A 83 11.43 -15.66 -10.23
CA SER A 83 12.26 -14.64 -9.60
C SER A 83 13.55 -15.25 -9.05
N THR A 84 14.65 -14.49 -9.06
CA THR A 84 15.90 -14.91 -8.41
C THR A 84 15.88 -14.68 -6.89
N PHE A 85 14.89 -13.96 -6.36
CA PHE A 85 14.74 -13.70 -4.94
C PHE A 85 14.16 -14.94 -4.22
N ARG A 86 14.93 -15.49 -3.28
CA ARG A 86 14.62 -16.73 -2.55
C ARG A 86 14.44 -16.45 -1.05
N ASP A 87 13.22 -16.62 -0.55
CA ASP A 87 12.80 -16.29 0.81
C ASP A 87 12.18 -17.46 1.60
N LEU A 88 12.21 -18.68 1.03
CA LEU A 88 11.85 -19.90 1.76
C LEU A 88 13.06 -20.46 2.52
N GLY A 89 12.80 -20.96 3.73
CA GLY A 89 13.76 -21.78 4.48
C GLY A 89 13.78 -23.24 3.99
N PRO A 90 14.79 -24.04 4.38
CA PRO A 90 14.89 -25.46 3.99
C PRO A 90 13.66 -26.29 4.39
N GLY A 91 13.12 -26.06 5.60
CA GLY A 91 11.92 -26.76 6.06
C GLY A 91 10.65 -26.35 5.32
N GLU A 92 10.52 -25.06 4.97
CA GLU A 92 9.37 -24.56 4.20
C GLU A 92 9.39 -25.11 2.77
N ARG A 93 10.56 -25.16 2.13
CA ARG A 93 10.75 -25.81 0.82
C ARG A 93 10.34 -27.29 0.86
N ALA A 94 10.84 -28.04 1.85
CA ALA A 94 10.49 -29.45 1.99
C ALA A 94 8.98 -29.67 2.13
N ILE A 95 8.28 -28.78 2.85
CA ILE A 95 6.81 -28.83 2.97
C ILE A 95 6.13 -28.51 1.63
N SER A 96 6.61 -27.51 0.89
CA SER A 96 6.07 -27.16 -0.43
C SER A 96 6.25 -28.32 -1.43
N ASP A 97 7.44 -28.92 -1.45
CA ASP A 97 7.77 -30.06 -2.31
C ASP A 97 6.87 -31.27 -2.01
N MET A 98 6.62 -31.55 -0.72
CA MET A 98 5.69 -32.60 -0.29
C MET A 98 4.24 -32.31 -0.70
N ALA A 99 3.80 -31.04 -0.61
CA ALA A 99 2.47 -30.63 -1.06
C ALA A 99 2.31 -30.80 -2.58
N GLU A 100 3.34 -30.47 -3.36
CA GLU A 100 3.34 -30.63 -4.82
C GLU A 100 3.29 -32.08 -5.28
N GLN A 101 3.92 -32.99 -4.54
CA GLN A 101 3.81 -34.42 -4.78
C GLN A 101 2.38 -34.95 -4.61
N SER A 102 1.55 -34.25 -3.82
CA SER A 102 0.16 -34.61 -3.53
C SER A 102 -0.85 -34.04 -4.53
N LEU A 103 -0.44 -33.13 -5.42
CA LEU A 103 -1.30 -32.53 -6.44
C LEU A 103 -1.63 -33.53 -7.57
N THR A 104 -2.77 -33.39 -8.22
CA THR A 104 -3.09 -34.11 -9.47
C THR A 104 -2.22 -33.57 -10.62
N PRO A 105 -2.08 -34.32 -11.74
CA PRO A 105 -1.35 -33.83 -12.91
C PRO A 105 -1.86 -32.46 -13.44
N ALA A 106 -3.17 -32.23 -13.44
CA ALA A 106 -3.76 -30.95 -13.85
C ALA A 106 -3.49 -29.81 -12.84
N GLU A 107 -3.50 -30.11 -11.54
CA GLU A 107 -3.13 -29.13 -10.51
C GLU A 107 -1.63 -28.82 -10.52
N ARG A 108 -0.78 -29.81 -10.85
CA ARG A 108 0.65 -29.62 -11.07
C ARG A 108 0.93 -28.78 -12.30
N GLU A 109 0.17 -28.95 -13.38
CA GLU A 109 0.30 -28.15 -14.59
C GLU A 109 -0.14 -26.69 -14.36
N ALA A 110 -1.23 -26.49 -13.63
CA ALA A 110 -1.68 -25.15 -13.21
C ALA A 110 -0.71 -24.45 -12.24
N ARG A 111 0.07 -25.23 -11.48
CA ARG A 111 1.12 -24.75 -10.56
C ARG A 111 2.53 -24.88 -11.15
N ALA A 112 2.66 -25.30 -12.41
CA ALA A 112 3.95 -25.65 -12.97
C ALA A 112 4.86 -24.43 -12.91
N HIS A 113 5.96 -24.60 -12.17
CA HIS A 113 6.89 -23.53 -11.86
C HIS A 113 7.59 -23.16 -13.14
N ILE A 114 7.33 -21.95 -13.61
CA ILE A 114 8.06 -21.43 -14.73
C ILE A 114 9.39 -20.91 -14.15
N GLY A 115 10.50 -21.55 -14.50
CA GLY A 115 11.83 -21.04 -14.16
C GLY A 115 12.09 -19.72 -14.88
N THR A 116 13.17 -19.03 -14.53
CA THR A 116 13.50 -17.74 -15.17
C THR A 116 13.62 -17.85 -16.71
N PRO A 117 14.26 -18.89 -17.29
CA PRO A 117 14.32 -19.07 -18.75
C PRO A 117 12.95 -19.34 -19.39
N GLU A 118 12.17 -20.25 -18.81
CA GLU A 118 10.85 -20.62 -19.31
C GLU A 118 9.88 -19.43 -19.20
N PHE A 119 10.08 -18.55 -18.22
CA PHE A 119 9.24 -17.37 -18.01
C PHE A 119 9.53 -16.33 -19.06
N ARG A 120 10.81 -16.12 -19.37
CA ARG A 120 11.20 -15.29 -20.53
C ARG A 120 10.60 -15.83 -21.81
N GLU A 121 10.65 -17.15 -22.05
CA GLU A 121 10.03 -17.75 -23.23
C GLU A 121 8.51 -17.54 -23.27
N LEU A 122 7.82 -17.66 -22.12
CA LEU A 122 6.40 -17.31 -22.02
C LEU A 122 6.16 -15.85 -22.44
N LEU A 123 6.93 -14.91 -21.90
CA LEU A 123 6.79 -13.49 -22.23
C LEU A 123 7.12 -13.22 -23.71
N ASP A 124 8.14 -13.87 -24.26
CA ASP A 124 8.56 -13.78 -25.67
C ASP A 124 7.49 -14.29 -26.63
N ARG A 125 6.84 -15.39 -26.29
CA ARG A 125 5.75 -15.96 -27.09
C ARG A 125 4.44 -15.18 -26.96
N THR A 126 4.20 -14.57 -25.80
CA THR A 126 2.91 -13.92 -25.51
C THR A 126 2.84 -12.48 -26.00
N TYR A 127 3.94 -11.73 -25.90
CA TYR A 127 3.94 -10.29 -26.14
C TYR A 127 4.85 -9.89 -27.30
N THR A 128 4.33 -9.03 -28.16
CA THR A 128 5.16 -8.34 -29.15
C THR A 128 6.18 -7.42 -28.45
N PRO A 129 7.31 -7.07 -29.10
CA PRO A 129 8.28 -6.14 -28.52
C PRO A 129 7.67 -4.81 -28.06
N ARG A 130 6.69 -4.28 -28.82
CA ARG A 130 5.96 -3.06 -28.46
C ARG A 130 5.13 -3.24 -27.19
N GLN A 131 4.41 -4.36 -27.06
CA GLN A 131 3.64 -4.66 -25.86
C GLN A 131 4.54 -4.86 -24.64
N LYS A 132 5.69 -5.53 -24.79
CA LYS A 132 6.66 -5.66 -23.70
C LYS A 132 7.17 -4.30 -23.23
N GLN A 133 7.52 -3.41 -24.16
CA GLN A 133 7.96 -2.07 -23.80
C GLN A 133 6.86 -1.30 -23.07
N ALA A 134 5.62 -1.37 -23.55
CA ALA A 134 4.48 -0.73 -22.88
C ALA A 134 4.24 -1.28 -21.47
N ILE A 135 4.29 -2.61 -21.29
CA ILE A 135 4.20 -3.24 -19.97
C ILE A 135 5.34 -2.75 -19.08
N VAL A 136 6.59 -2.77 -19.56
CA VAL A 136 7.74 -2.31 -18.77
C VAL A 136 7.64 -0.84 -18.42
N ASN A 137 7.17 0.02 -19.31
CA ASN A 137 6.98 1.45 -19.03
C ASN A 137 5.99 1.66 -17.87
N VAL A 138 4.82 1.01 -17.93
CA VAL A 138 3.81 1.09 -16.86
C VAL A 138 4.30 0.44 -15.56
N LEU A 139 4.91 -0.75 -15.64
CA LEU A 139 5.44 -1.45 -14.46
C LEU A 139 6.64 -0.74 -13.83
N SER A 140 7.41 0.03 -14.58
CA SER A 140 8.53 0.81 -14.04
C SER A 140 8.04 2.05 -13.31
N ALA A 141 6.98 2.69 -13.79
CA ALA A 141 6.34 3.81 -13.10
C ALA A 141 5.87 3.40 -11.70
N ILE A 142 5.21 2.24 -11.58
CA ILE A 142 4.80 1.68 -10.29
C ILE A 142 5.97 1.11 -9.50
N GLY A 143 6.97 0.49 -10.14
CA GLY A 143 8.17 -0.01 -9.45
C GLY A 143 8.98 1.10 -8.77
N HIS A 144 9.02 2.30 -9.35
CA HIS A 144 9.51 3.49 -8.65
C HIS A 144 8.60 3.88 -7.49
N GLY A 145 7.27 3.80 -7.67
CA GLY A 145 6.27 3.91 -6.60
C GLY A 145 6.58 3.01 -5.41
N GLU A 146 6.76 1.71 -5.63
CA GLU A 146 7.08 0.71 -4.59
C GLU A 146 8.35 1.09 -3.78
N ALA A 147 9.39 1.56 -4.47
CA ALA A 147 10.62 2.00 -3.80
C ALA A 147 10.34 3.18 -2.86
N TYR A 148 9.54 4.15 -3.29
CA TYR A 148 9.17 5.30 -2.47
C TYR A 148 8.18 4.93 -1.38
N ALA A 149 7.23 4.02 -1.64
CA ALA A 149 6.30 3.49 -0.65
C ALA A 149 7.06 2.84 0.50
N TRP A 150 8.08 2.03 0.19
CA TRP A 150 8.97 1.46 1.20
C TRP A 150 9.66 2.53 2.06
N LEU A 151 10.29 3.53 1.44
CA LEU A 151 10.99 4.60 2.14
C LEU A 151 10.04 5.46 3.00
N VAL A 152 8.87 5.78 2.47
CA VAL A 152 7.85 6.57 3.16
C VAL A 152 7.28 5.81 4.34
N SER A 153 6.92 4.54 4.16
CA SER A 153 6.45 3.66 5.24
C SER A 153 7.48 3.51 6.34
N ALA A 154 8.76 3.37 5.99
CA ALA A 154 9.85 3.33 6.97
C ALA A 154 9.96 4.64 7.77
N SER A 155 9.75 5.79 7.11
CA SER A 155 9.73 7.09 7.78
C SER A 155 8.49 7.27 8.67
N ASN A 156 7.31 6.78 8.23
CA ASN A 156 6.04 6.87 8.95
C ASN A 156 6.04 6.09 10.26
N LEU A 157 6.86 5.04 10.39
CA LEU A 157 6.93 4.20 11.58
C LEU A 157 7.22 5.02 12.86
N ARG A 158 7.93 6.14 12.74
CA ARG A 158 8.20 7.06 13.86
C ARG A 158 7.05 8.03 14.15
N ASP A 159 6.21 8.30 13.16
CA ASP A 159 5.20 9.36 13.18
C ASP A 159 3.82 8.83 13.65
N VAL A 160 3.59 7.52 13.56
CA VAL A 160 2.35 6.89 14.04
C VAL A 160 2.29 6.75 15.56
N GLN A 161 1.08 6.91 16.09
CA GLN A 161 0.77 6.73 17.51
C GLN A 161 0.30 5.31 17.78
N SER A 162 0.68 4.78 18.96
CA SER A 162 0.45 3.41 19.44
C SER A 162 1.35 2.33 18.85
N SER A 163 1.59 1.32 19.68
CA SER A 163 2.22 0.07 19.26
C SER A 163 1.42 -0.68 18.17
N GLY A 164 0.08 -0.53 18.12
CA GLY A 164 -0.78 -1.21 17.14
C GLY A 164 -0.61 -0.64 15.73
N ALA A 165 -0.62 0.69 15.61
CA ALA A 165 -0.30 1.36 14.35
C ALA A 165 1.16 1.13 13.93
N LYS A 166 2.11 1.05 14.88
CA LYS A 166 3.49 0.69 14.58
C LYS A 166 3.60 -0.70 13.99
N ALA A 167 2.92 -1.69 14.58
CA ALA A 167 2.88 -3.04 14.04
C ALA A 167 2.27 -3.06 12.62
N ALA A 168 1.19 -2.30 12.39
CA ALA A 168 0.58 -2.15 11.07
C ALA A 168 1.54 -1.57 10.02
N VAL A 169 2.20 -0.46 10.33
CA VAL A 169 3.17 0.18 9.42
C VAL A 169 4.42 -0.68 9.24
N THR A 170 4.86 -1.43 10.26
CA THR A 170 5.94 -2.41 10.11
C THR A 170 5.61 -3.46 9.06
N MET A 171 4.37 -3.95 9.01
CA MET A 171 3.96 -4.88 7.94
C MET A 171 4.02 -4.22 6.57
N GLN A 172 3.48 -3.00 6.44
CA GLN A 172 3.57 -2.26 5.18
C GLN A 172 5.03 -2.12 4.73
N VAL A 173 5.97 -1.76 5.61
CA VAL A 173 7.41 -1.68 5.28
C VAL A 173 7.96 -2.98 4.71
N VAL A 174 7.57 -4.13 5.26
CA VAL A 174 8.01 -5.45 4.77
C VAL A 174 7.36 -5.77 3.43
N GLU A 175 6.08 -5.45 3.27
CA GLU A 175 5.29 -5.66 2.05
C GLU A 175 5.88 -4.84 0.89
N GLU A 176 6.10 -3.52 1.06
CA GLU A 176 6.67 -2.67 -0.01
C GLU A 176 8.10 -3.05 -0.37
N ALA A 177 8.92 -3.45 0.61
CA ALA A 177 10.28 -3.92 0.33
C ALA A 177 10.26 -5.15 -0.57
N LYS A 178 9.32 -6.08 -0.32
CA LYS A 178 9.12 -7.27 -1.14
C LYS A 178 8.54 -6.92 -2.51
N HIS A 179 7.56 -6.02 -2.58
CA HIS A 179 7.01 -5.54 -3.85
C HIS A 179 8.11 -4.97 -4.73
N PHE A 180 8.95 -4.08 -4.18
CA PHE A 180 10.06 -3.48 -4.92
C PHE A 180 11.04 -4.53 -5.48
N VAL A 181 11.48 -5.49 -4.65
CA VAL A 181 12.42 -6.53 -5.08
C VAL A 181 11.82 -7.42 -6.17
N VAL A 182 10.58 -7.88 -5.97
CA VAL A 182 9.90 -8.76 -6.94
C VAL A 182 9.58 -8.00 -8.23
N MET A 183 9.11 -6.75 -8.14
CA MET A 183 8.83 -5.89 -9.30
C MET A 183 10.09 -5.63 -10.12
N ARG A 184 11.24 -5.38 -9.47
CA ARG A 184 12.52 -5.19 -10.14
C ARG A 184 12.91 -6.41 -10.98
N GLU A 185 12.73 -7.62 -10.45
CA GLU A 185 13.00 -8.86 -11.19
C GLU A 185 11.96 -9.08 -12.31
N LEU A 186 10.69 -8.73 -12.08
CA LEU A 186 9.62 -8.82 -13.08
C LEU A 186 9.91 -7.95 -14.30
N VAL A 187 10.23 -6.66 -14.11
CA VAL A 187 10.51 -5.75 -15.24
C VAL A 187 11.76 -6.17 -16.02
N GLN A 188 12.77 -6.73 -15.34
CA GLN A 188 13.96 -7.26 -15.99
C GLN A 188 13.67 -8.53 -16.81
N ALA A 189 12.70 -9.35 -16.39
CA ALA A 189 12.33 -10.57 -17.10
C ALA A 189 11.75 -10.30 -18.50
N PHE A 190 11.18 -9.12 -18.75
CA PHE A 190 10.69 -8.74 -20.08
C PHE A 190 11.80 -8.51 -21.11
N GLY A 191 13.06 -8.40 -20.68
CA GLY A 191 14.21 -8.32 -21.59
C GLY A 191 14.28 -7.07 -22.45
N VAL A 192 13.56 -6.00 -22.07
CA VAL A 192 13.56 -4.70 -22.75
C VAL A 192 14.11 -3.60 -21.83
N PRO A 193 14.54 -2.45 -22.38
CA PRO A 193 15.06 -1.35 -21.56
C PRO A 193 14.04 -0.86 -20.53
N VAL A 194 14.49 -0.77 -19.28
CA VAL A 194 13.74 -0.19 -18.16
C VAL A 194 13.90 1.33 -18.23
N PRO A 195 12.83 2.13 -18.39
CA PRO A 195 12.94 3.57 -18.43
C PRO A 195 13.37 4.13 -17.07
N ARG A 196 14.00 5.32 -17.09
CA ARG A 196 14.23 6.07 -15.86
C ARG A 196 12.91 6.65 -15.35
N GLN A 197 12.89 6.95 -14.05
CA GLN A 197 11.83 7.75 -13.43
C GLN A 197 11.60 9.07 -14.19
N SER A 198 10.35 9.30 -14.61
CA SER A 198 9.93 10.53 -15.28
C SER A 198 9.95 11.73 -14.34
N ALA A 199 9.95 12.95 -14.89
CA ALA A 199 9.90 14.17 -14.08
C ALA A 199 8.61 14.24 -13.25
N TRP A 200 7.50 13.73 -13.78
CA TRP A 200 6.19 13.76 -13.11
C TRP A 200 6.11 12.76 -11.96
N GLU A 201 6.64 11.55 -12.16
CA GLU A 201 6.84 10.56 -11.09
C GLU A 201 7.74 11.11 -10.00
N TYR A 202 8.87 11.74 -10.37
CA TYR A 202 9.78 12.33 -9.41
C TYR A 202 9.08 13.41 -8.57
N LEU A 203 8.40 14.36 -9.20
CA LEU A 203 7.69 15.43 -8.50
C LEU A 203 6.61 14.89 -7.54
N LEU A 204 5.89 13.84 -7.96
CA LEU A 204 4.91 13.17 -7.11
C LEU A 204 5.60 12.48 -5.92
N LEU A 205 6.46 11.50 -6.19
CA LEU A 205 6.98 10.58 -5.19
C LEU A 205 7.95 11.27 -4.22
N GLU A 206 8.84 12.11 -4.72
CA GLU A 206 9.75 12.91 -3.88
C GLU A 206 8.97 13.94 -3.04
N GLY A 207 7.91 14.51 -3.61
CA GLY A 207 7.00 15.41 -2.88
C GLY A 207 6.29 14.71 -1.72
N VAL A 208 5.89 13.46 -1.91
CA VAL A 208 5.30 12.62 -0.85
C VAL A 208 6.33 12.27 0.22
N LEU A 209 7.55 11.89 -0.17
CA LEU A 209 8.62 11.57 0.78
C LEU A 209 9.02 12.76 1.66
N LYS A 210 9.06 13.96 1.08
CA LYS A 210 9.36 15.22 1.79
C LYS A 210 8.19 15.79 2.58
N ALA A 211 6.98 15.27 2.42
CA ALA A 211 5.84 15.73 3.20
C ALA A 211 6.01 15.34 4.68
N ASP A 212 5.30 16.04 5.57
CA ASP A 212 5.32 15.78 7.02
C ASP A 212 3.92 15.38 7.51
N GLY A 213 3.88 14.52 8.53
CA GLY A 213 2.67 14.17 9.26
C GLY A 213 1.53 13.68 8.37
N LEU A 214 0.35 14.29 8.52
CA LEU A 214 -0.88 13.86 7.84
C LEU A 214 -0.82 13.98 6.32
N GLU A 215 -0.02 14.89 5.78
CA GLU A 215 0.09 15.07 4.33
C GLU A 215 0.91 13.94 3.70
N LYS A 216 1.84 13.36 4.44
CA LYS A 216 2.56 12.14 4.04
C LYS A 216 1.62 10.94 3.96
N PHE A 217 0.73 10.78 4.96
CA PHE A 217 -0.34 9.76 4.95
C PHE A 217 -1.30 9.91 3.76
N TYR A 218 -1.72 11.14 3.45
CA TYR A 218 -2.52 11.38 2.26
C TYR A 218 -1.74 11.04 0.98
N GLY A 219 -0.51 11.57 0.87
CA GLY A 219 0.31 11.41 -0.31
C GLY A 219 0.63 9.95 -0.64
N MET A 220 1.00 9.16 0.36
CA MET A 220 1.31 7.76 0.15
C MET A 220 0.03 6.93 0.09
N ASN A 221 -0.61 6.70 1.25
CA ASN A 221 -1.68 5.73 1.40
C ASN A 221 -2.96 6.07 0.61
N VAL A 222 -3.28 7.35 0.40
CA VAL A 222 -4.51 7.72 -0.33
C VAL A 222 -4.26 7.95 -1.80
N LEU A 223 -3.12 8.55 -2.16
CA LEU A 223 -2.83 8.91 -3.55
C LEU A 223 -1.97 7.84 -4.26
N VAL A 224 -0.74 7.59 -3.80
CA VAL A 224 0.19 6.67 -4.46
C VAL A 224 -0.30 5.23 -4.40
N GLU A 225 -0.69 4.71 -3.23
CA GLU A 225 -1.16 3.31 -3.13
C GLU A 225 -2.46 3.07 -3.91
N THR A 226 -3.31 4.10 -4.06
CA THR A 226 -4.52 3.97 -4.89
C THR A 226 -4.20 3.92 -6.38
N ILE A 227 -3.18 4.65 -6.82
CA ILE A 227 -2.65 4.52 -8.18
C ILE A 227 -2.09 3.10 -8.36
N ALA A 228 -1.32 2.61 -7.39
CA ALA A 228 -0.73 1.29 -7.42
C ALA A 228 -1.80 0.17 -7.50
N LEU A 229 -2.76 0.21 -6.57
CA LEU A 229 -3.96 -0.63 -6.56
C LEU A 229 -4.66 -0.64 -7.93
N SER A 230 -4.82 0.53 -8.56
CA SER A 230 -5.52 0.63 -9.84
C SER A 230 -4.72 0.03 -11.00
N ILE A 231 -3.40 0.24 -11.04
CA ILE A 231 -2.52 -0.36 -12.06
C ILE A 231 -2.50 -1.88 -11.91
N PHE A 232 -2.33 -2.39 -10.69
CA PHE A 232 -2.35 -3.82 -10.42
C PHE A 232 -3.67 -4.45 -10.84
N GLY A 233 -4.79 -3.82 -10.50
CA GLY A 233 -6.10 -4.32 -10.91
C GLY A 233 -6.33 -4.31 -12.41
N ALA A 234 -5.73 -3.36 -13.13
CA ALA A 234 -5.81 -3.28 -14.58
C ALA A 234 -4.94 -4.33 -15.28
N LEU A 235 -3.78 -4.70 -14.72
CA LEU A 235 -2.78 -5.54 -15.39
C LEU A 235 -2.74 -7.00 -14.91
N ALA A 236 -3.29 -7.33 -13.74
CA ALA A 236 -3.16 -8.66 -13.12
C ALA A 236 -3.74 -9.84 -13.93
N HIS A 237 -4.61 -9.56 -14.91
CA HIS A 237 -5.18 -10.56 -15.80
C HIS A 237 -4.28 -10.94 -16.98
N LEU A 238 -3.23 -10.16 -17.23
CA LEU A 238 -2.31 -10.39 -18.34
C LEU A 238 -1.36 -11.56 -18.03
N PRO A 239 -1.10 -12.47 -18.99
CA PRO A 239 -0.24 -13.62 -18.76
C PRO A 239 1.16 -13.25 -18.25
N GLY A 240 1.61 -13.89 -17.18
CA GLY A 240 2.89 -13.62 -16.53
C GLY A 240 2.88 -12.43 -15.56
N LEU A 241 1.74 -11.75 -15.38
CA LEU A 241 1.56 -10.67 -14.40
C LEU A 241 0.64 -11.07 -13.23
N GLU A 242 0.41 -12.36 -13.02
CA GLU A 242 -0.53 -12.88 -12.01
C GLU A 242 -0.11 -12.51 -10.58
N ILE A 243 1.20 -12.30 -10.35
CA ILE A 243 1.75 -11.85 -9.07
C ILE A 243 1.13 -10.52 -8.61
N LEU A 244 0.70 -9.67 -9.55
CA LEU A 244 0.07 -8.38 -9.24
C LEU A 244 -1.25 -8.54 -8.49
N ARG A 245 -1.89 -9.73 -8.50
CA ARG A 245 -3.05 -10.01 -7.63
C ARG A 245 -2.68 -9.98 -6.14
N LEU A 246 -1.49 -10.43 -5.80
CA LEU A 246 -1.00 -10.41 -4.43
C LEU A 246 -0.63 -8.98 -4.02
N PHE A 247 0.00 -8.22 -4.91
CA PHE A 247 0.33 -6.81 -4.64
C PHE A 247 -0.97 -6.01 -4.46
N HIS A 248 -1.97 -6.23 -5.32
CA HIS A 248 -3.30 -5.62 -5.20
C HIS A 248 -3.96 -5.87 -3.84
N LEU A 249 -3.83 -7.10 -3.32
CA LEU A 249 -4.38 -7.46 -2.01
C LEU A 249 -3.67 -6.74 -0.86
N ASP A 250 -2.37 -6.51 -1.00
CA ASP A 250 -1.54 -5.78 -0.04
C ASP A 250 -1.87 -4.27 -0.11
N GLU A 251 -1.96 -3.68 -1.30
CA GLU A 251 -2.38 -2.29 -1.51
C GLU A 251 -3.80 -1.99 -1.02
N ALA A 252 -4.71 -2.97 -1.12
CA ALA A 252 -6.04 -2.86 -0.54
C ALA A 252 -5.99 -2.62 0.99
N ARG A 253 -4.97 -3.14 1.68
CA ARG A 253 -4.75 -2.87 3.11
C ARG A 253 -4.01 -1.54 3.29
N HIS A 254 -3.03 -1.20 2.47
CA HIS A 254 -2.28 0.04 2.58
C HIS A 254 -3.18 1.27 2.38
N THR A 255 -4.10 1.21 1.42
CA THR A 255 -5.13 2.25 1.18
C THR A 255 -6.15 2.39 2.30
N ALA A 256 -6.45 1.32 3.03
CA ALA A 256 -7.37 1.34 4.17
C ALA A 256 -6.73 1.89 5.46
N LEU A 257 -5.39 1.97 5.50
CA LEU A 257 -4.62 2.32 6.70
C LEU A 257 -5.00 3.68 7.29
N PRO A 258 -5.12 4.78 6.52
CA PRO A 258 -5.50 6.08 7.07
C PRO A 258 -6.89 6.06 7.72
N GLN A 259 -7.85 5.37 7.11
CA GLN A 259 -9.20 5.31 7.67
C GLN A 259 -9.21 4.60 9.02
N ASN A 260 -8.53 3.46 9.15
CA ASN A 260 -8.50 2.72 10.41
C ASN A 260 -7.68 3.49 11.46
N TYR A 261 -6.57 4.12 11.05
CA TYR A 261 -5.76 4.93 11.94
C TYR A 261 -6.55 6.11 12.53
N PHE A 262 -7.34 6.83 11.71
CA PHE A 262 -8.12 7.97 12.20
C PHE A 262 -9.41 7.59 12.93
N LYS A 263 -9.79 6.31 13.00
CA LYS A 263 -10.83 5.87 13.95
C LYS A 263 -10.30 5.90 15.40
N GLU A 264 -9.04 5.50 15.59
CA GLU A 264 -8.38 5.50 16.89
C GLU A 264 -7.77 6.86 17.22
N PHE A 265 -7.25 7.58 16.20
CA PHE A 265 -6.59 8.89 16.34
C PHE A 265 -7.26 9.95 15.44
N PRO A 266 -8.50 10.39 15.73
CA PRO A 266 -9.25 11.27 14.83
C PRO A 266 -8.54 12.59 14.49
N MET A 267 -8.57 12.95 13.20
CA MET A 267 -8.11 14.27 12.76
C MET A 267 -8.97 15.38 13.38
N THR A 268 -8.32 16.42 13.89
CA THR A 268 -9.01 17.64 14.33
C THR A 268 -9.69 18.35 13.15
N ARG A 269 -10.75 19.12 13.42
CA ARG A 269 -11.43 19.94 12.39
C ARG A 269 -10.47 20.88 11.66
N ARG A 270 -9.44 21.38 12.35
CA ARG A 270 -8.39 22.23 11.75
C ARG A 270 -7.55 21.45 10.75
N GLN A 271 -7.12 20.23 11.08
CA GLN A 271 -6.34 19.37 10.18
C GLN A 271 -7.14 18.95 8.93
N GLN A 272 -8.46 18.75 9.08
CA GLN A 272 -9.34 18.42 7.95
C GLN A 272 -9.59 19.64 7.04
N ARG A 273 -9.98 20.80 7.62
CA ARG A 273 -10.52 21.94 6.86
C ARG A 273 -9.50 23.03 6.52
N SER A 274 -8.27 22.96 7.04
CA SER A 274 -7.22 23.96 6.81
C SER A 274 -7.03 24.24 5.31
N ARG A 275 -7.21 25.50 4.90
CA ARG A 275 -7.04 25.92 3.49
C ARG A 275 -5.65 25.56 2.95
N ARG A 276 -4.61 25.69 3.79
CA ARG A 276 -3.23 25.34 3.43
C ARG A 276 -3.08 23.83 3.20
N ALA A 277 -3.65 23.00 4.07
CA ALA A 277 -3.61 21.55 3.94
C ALA A 277 -4.32 21.10 2.66
N ARG A 278 -5.53 21.59 2.43
CA ARG A 278 -6.33 21.28 1.22
C ARG A 278 -5.62 21.67 -0.09
N ARG A 279 -4.96 22.83 -0.11
CA ARG A 279 -4.13 23.25 -1.26
C ARG A 279 -2.89 22.37 -1.45
N ARG A 280 -2.25 21.95 -0.35
CA ARG A 280 -1.10 21.03 -0.41
C ARG A 280 -1.51 19.67 -0.99
N ARG A 281 -2.58 19.06 -0.50
CA ARG A 281 -3.12 17.78 -1.00
C ARG A 281 -3.46 17.83 -2.48
N LEU A 282 -4.14 18.89 -2.91
CA LEU A 282 -4.41 19.12 -4.34
C LEU A 282 -3.09 19.24 -5.12
N GLY A 283 -2.15 20.03 -4.62
CA GLY A 283 -0.84 20.20 -5.24
C GLY A 283 -0.04 18.90 -5.39
N MET A 284 -0.11 18.01 -4.39
CA MET A 284 0.52 16.68 -4.44
C MET A 284 -0.06 15.80 -5.54
N ALA A 285 -1.36 15.95 -5.86
CA ALA A 285 -2.00 15.18 -6.93
C ALA A 285 -1.76 15.75 -8.34
N LEU A 286 -1.41 17.03 -8.48
CA LEU A 286 -1.26 17.68 -9.80
C LEU A 286 -0.28 16.97 -10.77
N PRO A 287 0.88 16.45 -10.32
CA PRO A 287 1.81 15.74 -11.22
C PRO A 287 1.19 14.48 -11.87
N THR A 288 0.11 13.92 -11.31
CA THR A 288 -0.57 12.75 -11.89
C THR A 288 -1.23 13.05 -13.24
N LEU A 289 -1.66 14.30 -13.47
CA LEU A 289 -2.34 14.67 -14.73
C LEU A 289 -1.44 14.54 -15.95
N PRO A 290 -0.24 15.17 -16.00
CA PRO A 290 0.67 14.94 -17.12
C PRO A 290 1.26 13.53 -17.13
N LEU A 291 1.29 12.82 -16.01
CA LEU A 291 1.71 11.42 -15.97
C LEU A 291 0.72 10.50 -16.72
N VAL A 292 -0.59 10.74 -16.60
CA VAL A 292 -1.62 10.02 -17.38
C VAL A 292 -1.40 10.22 -18.88
N LEU A 293 -1.09 11.45 -19.31
CA LEU A 293 -0.81 11.75 -20.72
C LEU A 293 0.48 11.08 -21.18
N LEU A 294 1.51 11.03 -20.33
CA LEU A 294 2.77 10.35 -20.63
C LEU A 294 2.57 8.85 -20.84
N LEU A 295 1.69 8.23 -20.06
CA LEU A 295 1.38 6.80 -20.15
C LEU A 295 0.30 6.47 -21.19
N GLU A 296 -0.26 7.46 -21.90
CA GLU A 296 -1.40 7.24 -22.80
C GLU A 296 -1.08 6.26 -23.93
N GLU A 297 0.10 6.39 -24.55
CA GLU A 297 0.51 5.46 -25.62
C GLU A 297 0.67 4.04 -25.09
N ASP A 298 1.38 3.87 -23.98
CA ASP A 298 1.65 2.55 -23.40
C ASP A 298 0.35 1.87 -22.97
N LEU A 299 -0.55 2.60 -22.30
CA LEU A 299 -1.87 2.07 -21.91
C LEU A 299 -2.70 1.70 -23.14
N ALA A 300 -2.67 2.50 -24.21
CA ALA A 300 -3.37 2.19 -25.45
C ALA A 300 -2.85 0.91 -26.12
N VAL A 301 -1.53 0.65 -26.10
CA VAL A 301 -0.95 -0.61 -26.59
C VAL A 301 -1.47 -1.83 -25.81
N LEU A 302 -1.77 -1.64 -24.53
CA LEU A 302 -2.36 -2.68 -23.65
C LEU A 302 -3.90 -2.72 -23.74
N GLY A 303 -4.50 -1.93 -24.63
CA GLY A 303 -5.95 -1.83 -24.79
C GLY A 303 -6.64 -1.20 -23.59
N ILE A 304 -5.96 -0.36 -22.82
CA ILE A 304 -6.50 0.39 -21.68
C ILE A 304 -6.63 1.86 -22.10
N ASP A 305 -7.83 2.41 -21.98
CA ASP A 305 -8.02 3.84 -22.21
C ASP A 305 -7.48 4.65 -21.01
N ALA A 306 -6.53 5.54 -21.28
CA ALA A 306 -5.85 6.32 -20.25
C ALA A 306 -6.79 7.22 -19.43
N PHE A 307 -7.87 7.73 -20.02
CA PHE A 307 -8.81 8.60 -19.33
C PHE A 307 -9.87 7.82 -18.56
N ASP A 308 -10.31 6.65 -19.05
CA ASP A 308 -11.08 5.69 -18.23
C ASP A 308 -10.26 5.27 -17.00
N PHE A 309 -8.99 4.95 -17.21
CA PHE A 309 -8.06 4.62 -16.13
C PHE A 309 -7.93 5.77 -15.13
N ALA A 310 -7.60 6.98 -15.61
CA ALA A 310 -7.46 8.15 -14.76
C ALA A 310 -8.75 8.52 -14.02
N GLY A 311 -9.91 8.39 -14.68
CA GLY A 311 -11.21 8.64 -14.06
C GLY A 311 -11.51 7.68 -12.93
N SER A 312 -11.25 6.38 -13.12
CA SER A 312 -11.32 5.36 -12.08
C SER A 312 -10.41 5.68 -10.90
N VAL A 313 -9.14 6.03 -11.15
CA VAL A 313 -8.19 6.44 -10.09
C VAL A 313 -8.68 7.67 -9.34
N LEU A 314 -9.10 8.73 -10.03
CA LEU A 314 -9.59 9.96 -9.41
C LEU A 314 -10.82 9.71 -8.53
N ARG A 315 -11.74 8.86 -8.97
CA ARG A 315 -12.91 8.44 -8.19
C ARG A 315 -12.49 7.70 -6.93
N LYS A 316 -11.59 6.71 -7.04
CA LYS A 316 -11.07 5.94 -5.90
C LYS A 316 -10.34 6.82 -4.89
N VAL A 317 -9.44 7.70 -5.36
CA VAL A 317 -8.70 8.66 -4.52
C VAL A 317 -9.68 9.60 -3.80
N SER A 318 -10.67 10.14 -4.51
CA SER A 318 -11.66 11.06 -3.94
C SER A 318 -12.47 10.37 -2.83
N HIS A 319 -12.90 9.13 -3.07
CA HIS A 319 -13.64 8.33 -2.09
C HIS A 319 -12.81 8.04 -0.84
N LEU A 320 -11.57 7.56 -1.01
CA LEU A 320 -10.69 7.23 0.10
C LEU A 320 -10.28 8.48 0.89
N ALA A 321 -10.03 9.60 0.20
CA ALA A 321 -9.73 10.88 0.84
C ALA A 321 -10.90 11.35 1.72
N GLU A 322 -12.14 11.34 1.20
CA GLU A 322 -13.32 11.73 1.96
C GLU A 322 -13.55 10.79 3.15
N ARG A 323 -13.47 9.48 2.93
CA ARG A 323 -13.67 8.45 3.94
C ARG A 323 -12.65 8.50 5.08
N ALA A 324 -11.42 8.95 4.80
CA ALA A 324 -10.39 9.18 5.81
C ALA A 324 -10.43 10.59 6.44
N GLY A 325 -11.28 11.51 5.94
CA GLY A 325 -11.39 12.89 6.44
C GLY A 325 -10.40 13.89 5.82
N PHE A 326 -9.71 13.51 4.75
CA PHE A 326 -8.86 14.39 3.95
C PHE A 326 -9.70 15.24 2.99
N LEU A 327 -10.38 16.25 3.52
CA LEU A 327 -11.24 17.12 2.72
C LEU A 327 -10.45 17.87 1.64
N MET A 328 -11.03 17.97 0.44
CA MET A 328 -10.46 18.70 -0.70
C MET A 328 -10.97 20.15 -0.77
N PRO A 329 -10.36 21.02 -1.59
CA PRO A 329 -10.82 22.40 -1.75
C PRO A 329 -12.26 22.54 -2.25
N SER A 330 -12.74 21.57 -3.03
CA SER A 330 -14.09 21.49 -3.58
C SER A 330 -14.71 20.12 -3.28
N PRO A 331 -16.05 20.02 -3.27
CA PRO A 331 -16.76 18.73 -3.17
C PRO A 331 -16.32 17.73 -4.26
N PRO A 332 -16.32 16.40 -3.98
CA PRO A 332 -15.88 15.37 -4.92
C PRO A 332 -16.62 15.40 -6.26
N ASP A 333 -17.94 15.51 -6.26
CA ASP A 333 -18.79 15.59 -7.45
C ASP A 333 -18.40 16.74 -8.38
N VAL A 334 -18.20 17.94 -7.81
CA VAL A 334 -17.78 19.12 -8.56
C VAL A 334 -16.37 18.94 -9.13
N MET A 335 -15.46 18.34 -8.36
CA MET A 335 -14.08 18.12 -8.78
C MET A 335 -14.00 17.07 -9.91
N LEU A 336 -14.67 15.93 -9.74
CA LEU A 336 -14.73 14.86 -10.73
C LEU A 336 -15.39 15.33 -12.03
N GLY A 337 -16.48 16.09 -11.95
CA GLY A 337 -17.13 16.69 -13.13
C GLY A 337 -16.22 17.64 -13.90
N ARG A 338 -15.39 18.43 -13.21
CA ARG A 338 -14.38 19.30 -13.86
C ARG A 338 -13.30 18.49 -14.57
N PHE A 339 -12.77 17.45 -13.92
CA PHE A 339 -11.79 16.57 -14.56
C PHE A 339 -12.39 15.85 -15.78
N ASN A 340 -13.64 15.40 -15.69
CA ASN A 340 -14.32 14.77 -16.81
C ASN A 340 -14.47 15.72 -18.01
N ALA A 341 -14.82 16.99 -17.74
CA ALA A 341 -14.87 18.01 -18.77
C ALA A 341 -13.49 18.28 -19.41
N ILE A 342 -12.41 18.31 -18.60
CA ILE A 342 -11.03 18.48 -19.09
C ILE A 342 -10.63 17.30 -19.99
N PHE A 343 -10.89 16.06 -19.56
CA PHE A 343 -10.58 14.86 -20.35
C PHE A 343 -11.36 14.85 -21.67
N ASN A 344 -12.66 15.17 -21.65
CA ASN A 344 -13.45 15.27 -22.87
C ASN A 344 -12.97 16.39 -23.80
N ALA A 345 -12.55 17.53 -23.26
CA ALA A 345 -12.00 18.62 -24.06
C ALA A 345 -10.69 18.19 -24.73
N TYR A 346 -9.80 17.51 -23.99
CA TYR A 346 -8.57 16.96 -24.55
C TYR A 346 -8.86 15.94 -25.64
N CYS A 347 -9.68 14.92 -25.36
CA CYS A 347 -10.05 13.88 -26.33
C CYS A 347 -10.73 14.46 -27.58
N ARG A 348 -11.56 15.50 -27.45
CA ARG A 348 -12.15 16.19 -28.61
C ARG A 348 -11.10 16.81 -29.53
N LEU A 349 -9.97 17.26 -28.97
CA LEU A 349 -8.87 17.86 -29.73
C LEU A 349 -7.91 16.83 -30.31
N THR A 350 -7.70 15.70 -29.62
CA THR A 350 -6.64 14.74 -29.98
C THR A 350 -7.15 13.45 -30.60
N ARG A 351 -8.41 13.07 -30.40
CA ARG A 351 -8.99 11.80 -30.87
C ARG A 351 -10.05 12.04 -31.95
N PRO A 352 -9.80 11.65 -33.21
CA PRO A 352 -10.78 11.78 -34.29
C PRO A 352 -12.10 11.08 -33.94
N GLY A 353 -13.21 11.80 -34.08
CA GLY A 353 -14.55 11.24 -33.83
C GLY A 353 -14.95 11.11 -32.36
N HIS A 354 -14.21 11.70 -31.41
CA HIS A 354 -14.55 11.65 -29.99
C HIS A 354 -15.96 12.18 -29.71
N GLN A 355 -16.76 11.38 -29.01
CA GLN A 355 -18.05 11.77 -28.46
C GLN A 355 -17.93 11.93 -26.95
N HIS A 356 -18.75 12.83 -26.37
CA HIS A 356 -18.73 13.05 -24.93
C HIS A 356 -18.96 11.73 -24.18
N ARG A 357 -18.10 11.45 -23.20
CA ARG A 357 -18.13 10.23 -22.38
C ARG A 357 -17.93 10.58 -20.92
N ASP A 358 -18.56 9.86 -20.01
CA ASP A 358 -18.21 9.93 -18.60
C ASP A 358 -17.04 8.97 -18.30
N PHE A 359 -15.85 9.54 -18.13
CA PHE A 359 -14.65 8.77 -17.78
C PHE A 359 -14.64 8.38 -16.29
N MET A 360 -15.41 9.06 -15.44
CA MET A 360 -15.40 8.83 -13.99
C MET A 360 -16.18 7.57 -13.58
N SER A 361 -17.10 7.12 -14.44
CA SER A 361 -17.90 5.91 -14.23
C SER A 361 -17.18 4.62 -14.65
N ALA A 362 -15.98 4.71 -15.23
CA ALA A 362 -15.26 3.54 -15.70
C ALA A 362 -14.83 2.63 -14.54
N ASP A 363 -14.99 1.32 -14.75
CA ASP A 363 -14.34 0.29 -13.95
C ASP A 363 -13.19 -0.30 -14.76
N THR A 364 -12.00 -0.25 -14.18
CA THR A 364 -10.73 -0.60 -14.84
C THR A 364 -10.19 -1.95 -14.38
N SER A 365 -10.84 -2.58 -13.39
CA SER A 365 -10.49 -3.90 -12.91
C SER A 365 -11.03 -4.96 -13.87
N ARG A 366 -10.12 -5.55 -14.65
CA ARG A 366 -10.46 -6.61 -15.63
C ARG A 366 -10.42 -8.03 -15.05
N ASP A 367 -9.89 -8.16 -13.84
CA ASP A 367 -9.75 -9.43 -13.15
C ASP A 367 -10.85 -9.62 -12.10
N ALA A 368 -11.54 -10.78 -12.12
CA ALA A 368 -12.66 -11.05 -11.22
C ALA A 368 -12.26 -11.22 -9.74
N VAL A 369 -11.02 -11.66 -9.47
CA VAL A 369 -10.48 -11.75 -8.10
C VAL A 369 -10.23 -10.34 -7.57
N VAL A 370 -9.56 -9.51 -8.36
CA VAL A 370 -9.31 -8.09 -8.07
C VAL A 370 -10.62 -7.34 -7.86
N ALA A 371 -11.59 -7.48 -8.78
CA ALA A 371 -12.87 -6.79 -8.70
C ALA A 371 -13.65 -7.11 -7.42
N ARG A 372 -13.56 -8.35 -6.90
CA ARG A 372 -14.15 -8.70 -5.59
C ARG A 372 -13.49 -7.98 -4.43
N VAL A 373 -12.17 -7.83 -4.45
CA VAL A 373 -11.44 -7.07 -3.42
C VAL A 373 -11.86 -5.61 -3.48
N GLU A 374 -11.88 -5.00 -4.67
CA GLU A 374 -12.27 -3.61 -4.85
C GLU A 374 -13.73 -3.36 -4.46
N HIS A 375 -14.65 -4.26 -4.79
CA HIS A 375 -16.04 -4.15 -4.35
C HIS A 375 -16.14 -4.08 -2.83
N GLY A 376 -15.36 -4.87 -2.09
CA GLY A 376 -15.33 -4.80 -0.62
C GLY A 376 -14.82 -3.45 -0.06
N ILE A 377 -13.94 -2.77 -0.80
CA ILE A 377 -13.37 -1.46 -0.40
C ILE A 377 -14.33 -0.32 -0.76
N PHE A 378 -14.90 -0.37 -1.97
CA PHE A 378 -15.67 0.70 -2.60
C PHE A 378 -17.19 0.44 -2.66
N ALA A 379 -17.71 -0.62 -2.03
CA ALA A 379 -19.15 -0.88 -1.92
C ALA A 379 -19.87 0.30 -1.23
N GLY A 380 -20.89 0.84 -1.90
CA GLY A 380 -21.59 2.07 -1.52
C GLY A 380 -21.51 3.18 -2.58
N VAL A 381 -20.66 3.03 -3.61
CA VAL A 381 -20.64 3.89 -4.79
C VAL A 381 -21.75 3.45 -5.76
N ALA A 382 -23.01 3.54 -5.34
CA ALA A 382 -24.10 3.59 -6.30
C ALA A 382 -23.99 4.97 -6.96
N VAL A 383 -23.50 5.00 -8.19
CA VAL A 383 -23.70 6.14 -9.09
C VAL A 383 -25.21 6.24 -9.25
N THR A 384 -25.82 7.19 -8.55
CA THR A 384 -27.14 7.68 -8.94
C THR A 384 -26.94 8.27 -10.33
N GLY A 385 -27.47 7.56 -11.33
CA GLY A 385 -27.42 7.95 -12.74
C GLY A 385 -28.15 9.24 -13.04
#